data_AF-A0A3G2CD33-F1
#
_entry.id   AF-A0A3G2CD33-F1
#
_cell.length_a   1.000
_cell.length_b   1.000
_cell.length_c   1.000
_cell.angle_alpha   90.00
_cell.angle_beta   90.00
_cell.angle_gamma   90.00
#
_symmetry.space_group_name_H-M   'P 1'
#
loop_
_entity.id
_entity.type
_entity.pdbx_description
1 polymer ?
#
loop_
_entity_poly.entity_id
_entity_poly.type
_entity_poly.pdbx_seq_one_letter_code
_entity_poly.pdbx_strand_id
1 'polypeptide(L)' 'MIYLPICVGLIMHGLQQAKFNQKKAAELLGLTYHQLRALLKKHQI' A
#
# COMPACT_ATOMS: atom_id res chain seq x y z
N MET A 1 -2.53 -19.86 6.46
CA MET A 1 -1.67 -18.83 5.82
C MET A 1 -1.47 -17.68 6.80
N ILE A 2 -0.38 -17.69 7.58
CA ILE A 2 -0.20 -16.85 8.79
C ILE A 2 0.69 -15.59 8.54
N TYR A 3 1.02 -15.26 7.29
CA TYR A 3 1.94 -14.13 6.98
C TYR A 3 1.29 -12.87 6.36
N LEU A 4 -0.05 -12.76 6.33
CA LEU A 4 -0.72 -11.65 5.63
C LEU A 4 -0.72 -10.24 6.31
N PRO A 5 -0.53 -10.05 7.64
CA PRO A 5 -0.79 -8.74 8.25
C PRO A 5 0.30 -7.68 8.01
N ILE A 6 1.56 -8.09 7.73
CA ILE A 6 2.68 -7.15 7.63
C ILE A 6 2.57 -6.23 6.39
N CYS A 7 2.10 -6.77 5.26
CA CYS A 7 2.01 -6.02 4.01
C CYS A 7 0.91 -4.96 4.06
N VAL A 8 -0.25 -5.30 4.65
CA VAL A 8 -1.35 -4.36 4.82
C VAL A 8 -0.95 -3.21 5.76
N GLY A 9 -0.24 -3.52 6.85
CA GLY A 9 0.27 -2.50 7.78
C GLY A 9 1.19 -1.48 7.10
N LEU A 10 2.13 -1.95 6.28
CA LEU A 10 3.03 -1.08 5.53
C LEU A 10 2.29 -0.22 4.50
N ILE A 11 1.33 -0.79 3.77
CA ILE A 11 0.51 -0.05 2.79
C ILE A 11 -0.29 1.04 3.48
N MET A 12 -0.95 0.73 4.60
CA MET A 12 -1.73 1.70 5.36
C MET A 12 -0.86 2.81 5.93
N HIS A 13 0.30 2.47 6.49
CA HIS A 13 1.23 3.46 7.01
C HIS A 13 1.76 4.37 5.90
N GLY A 14 2.12 3.82 4.74
CA GLY A 14 2.53 4.59 3.55
C GLY A 14 1.42 5.49 3.03
N LEU A 15 0.17 5.01 3.00
CA LEU A 15 -0.99 5.82 2.66
C LEU A 15 -1.20 6.97 3.66
N GLN A 16 -1.14 6.70 4.96
CA GLN A 16 -1.28 7.72 6.00
C GLN A 16 -0.20 8.80 5.88
N GLN A 17 1.07 8.42 5.71
CA GLN A 17 2.17 9.37 5.48
C GLN A 17 2.00 10.18 4.20
N ALA A 18 1.45 9.56 3.15
CA ALA A 18 1.11 10.22 1.89
C ALA A 18 -0.20 11.03 1.93
N LYS A 19 -0.89 11.13 3.08
CA LYS A 19 -2.22 11.73 3.21
C LYS A 19 -3.24 11.13 2.21
N PHE A 20 -3.21 9.81 2.10
CA PHE A 20 -4.03 8.99 1.19
C PHE A 20 -3.83 9.27 -0.31
N ASN A 21 -2.78 10.00 -0.68
CA ASN A 21 -2.39 10.15 -2.08
C ASN A 21 -1.68 8.87 -2.56
N GLN A 22 -2.38 8.04 -3.33
CA GLN A 22 -1.87 6.75 -3.80
C GLN A 22 -0.58 6.85 -4.62
N LYS A 23 -0.39 7.91 -5.44
CA LYS A 23 0.86 8.08 -6.20
C LYS A 23 2.04 8.31 -5.25
N LYS A 24 1.84 9.21 -4.28
CA LYS A 24 2.86 9.53 -3.29
C LYS A 24 3.13 8.36 -2.33
N ALA A 25 2.10 7.59 -1.97
CA ALA A 25 2.26 6.35 -1.20
C ALA A 25 3.06 5.30 -1.98
N ALA A 26 2.85 5.19 -3.30
CA ALA A 26 3.62 4.27 -4.13
C ALA A 26 5.10 4.68 -4.15
N GLU A 27 5.39 5.98 -4.31
CA GLU A 27 6.77 6.51 -4.20
C GLU A 27 7.40 6.22 -2.84
N LEU A 28 6.68 6.46 -1.74
CA LEU A 28 7.17 6.18 -0.37
C LEU A 28 7.43 4.70 -0.12
N LEU A 29 6.65 3.82 -0.73
CA LEU A 29 6.77 2.36 -0.59
C LEU A 29 7.75 1.74 -1.60
N GLY A 30 8.36 2.54 -2.48
CA GLY A 30 9.23 2.05 -3.56
C GLY A 30 8.48 1.20 -4.60
N LEU A 31 7.17 1.41 -4.73
CA LEU A 31 6.29 0.71 -5.65
C LEU A 31 5.92 1.60 -6.84
N THR A 32 5.62 0.96 -7.96
CA THR A 32 4.87 1.65 -9.01
C THR A 32 3.42 1.85 -8.56
N TYR A 33 2.76 2.89 -9.07
CA TYR A 33 1.34 3.14 -8.82
C TYR A 33 0.46 1.92 -9.17
N HIS A 34 0.80 1.18 -10.24
CA HIS A 34 0.08 -0.03 -10.64
C HIS A 34 0.21 -1.17 -9.62
N GLN A 35 1.41 -1.38 -9.07
CA GLN A 35 1.64 -2.39 -8.03
C GLN A 35 0.87 -2.05 -6.75
N LEU A 36 0.93 -0.78 -6.31
CA LEU A 36 0.17 -0.34 -5.15
C LEU A 36 -1.33 -0.60 -5.36
N ARG A 37 -1.88 -0.22 -6.52
CA ARG A 37 -3.30 -0.43 -6.83
C ARG A 37 -3.70 -1.91 -6.86
N ALA A 38 -2.83 -2.78 -7.38
CA ALA A 38 -3.07 -4.23 -7.36
C ALA A 38 -3.11 -4.78 -5.93
N LEU A 39 -2.24 -4.28 -5.05
CA LEU A 39 -2.24 -4.64 -3.64
C LEU A 39 -3.50 -4.17 -2.93
N LEU A 40 -3.93 -2.91 -3.14
CA LEU A 40 -5.18 -2.38 -2.57
C LEU A 40 -6.38 -3.24 -2.96
N LYS A 41 -6.50 -3.59 -4.25
CA LYS A 41 -7.55 -4.49 -4.75
C LYS A 41 -7.47 -5.89 -4.13
N LYS A 42 -6.26 -6.47 -4.04
CA LYS A 42 -6.05 -7.80 -3.46
C LYS A 42 -6.43 -7.87 -1.99
N HIS A 43 -6.21 -6.79 -1.26
CA HIS A 43 -6.46 -6.70 0.18
C HIS A 43 -7.80 -6.05 0.55
N GLN A 44 -8.60 -5.62 -0.43
CA GLN A 44 -9.89 -4.94 -0.24
C GLN A 44 -9.77 -3.68 0.64
N ILE A 45 -8.74 -2.88 0.37
CA ILE A 45 -8.42 -1.60 1.02
C ILE A 45 -8.95 -0.43 0.18
#